data_AF-A0A7A6U3W3-F1
#
_entry.id   AF-A0A7A6U3W3-F1
#
_cell.length_a   1.000
_cell.length_b   1.000
_cell.length_c   1.000
_cell.angle_alpha   90.00
_cell.angle_beta   90.00
_cell.angle_gamma   90.00
#
_symmetry.space_group_name_H-M   'P 1'
#
loop_
_entity.id
_entity.type
_entity.pdbx_description
1 polymer ?
#
loop_
_entity_poly.entity_id
_entity_poly.type
_entity_poly.pdbx_seq_one_letter_code
_entity_poly.pdbx_strand_id
1 'polypeptide(L)' 'MGTPRFTPEFKEEAVRQVTERGYSVADVSERLGVSAHSLYKWVRSVRPDNSGHQAQDLL' A
#
# COMPACT_ATOMS: atom_id res chain seq x y z
N MET A 1 -6.58 3.18 -21.26
CA MET A 1 -5.60 3.10 -20.16
C MET A 1 -6.08 4.02 -19.06
N GLY A 2 -6.69 3.46 -18.02
CA GLY A 2 -7.14 4.25 -16.87
C GLY A 2 -5.95 4.90 -16.18
N THR A 3 -6.10 6.14 -15.73
CA THR A 3 -5.05 6.79 -14.93
C THR A 3 -4.95 6.04 -13.59
N PRO A 4 -3.75 5.61 -13.17
CA PRO A 4 -3.60 4.97 -11.88
C PRO A 4 -4.09 5.93 -10.79
N ARG A 5 -5.06 5.47 -9.99
CA ARG A 5 -5.77 6.28 -8.99
C ARG A 5 -4.87 6.88 -7.91
N PHE A 6 -3.68 6.30 -7.72
CA PHE A 6 -2.66 6.75 -6.77
C PHE A 6 -1.28 6.75 -7.42
N THR A 7 -0.53 7.84 -7.25
CA THR A 7 0.82 7.96 -7.78
C THR A 7 1.80 7.03 -7.05
N PRO A 8 2.95 6.68 -7.64
CA PRO A 8 3.98 5.88 -6.98
C PRO A 8 4.45 6.51 -5.66
N GLU A 9 4.68 7.83 -5.65
CA GLU A 9 5.18 8.57 -4.49
C GLU A 9 4.18 8.52 -3.33
N PHE A 10 2.88 8.58 -3.65
CA PHE A 10 1.82 8.43 -2.65
C PHE A 10 1.84 7.05 -1.98
N LYS A 11 2.03 5.99 -2.78
CA LYS A 11 2.11 4.62 -2.26
C LYS A 11 3.36 4.43 -1.39
N GLU A 12 4.49 4.99 -1.80
CA GLU A 12 5.74 4.93 -1.04
C GLU A 12 5.63 5.62 0.32
N GLU A 13 5.04 6.80 0.39
CA GLU A 13 4.86 7.50 1.68
C GLU A 13 3.87 6.74 2.59
N ALA A 14 2.77 6.22 2.03
CA ALA A 14 1.83 5.41 2.80
C ALA A 14 2.50 4.16 3.40
N VAL A 15 3.40 3.55 2.65
CA VAL A 15 4.21 2.41 3.10
C VAL A 15 5.25 2.82 4.13
N ARG A 16 5.98 3.94 3.97
CA ARG A 16 6.92 4.48 4.97
C ARG A 16 6.24 4.74 6.31
N GLN A 17 5.01 5.27 6.30
CA GLN A 17 4.23 5.48 7.52
C GLN A 17 3.99 4.19 8.31
N VAL A 18 3.69 3.08 7.64
CA VAL A 18 3.48 1.79 8.31
C VAL A 18 4.82 1.16 8.72
N THR A 19 5.81 1.20 7.83
CA THR A 19 7.04 0.43 7.97
C THR A 19 8.10 1.09 8.83
N GLU A 20 8.30 2.40 8.66
CA GLU A 20 9.34 3.15 9.35
C GLU A 20 8.79 3.94 10.54
N ARG A 21 7.63 4.57 10.38
CA ARG A 21 7.01 5.33 11.48
C ARG A 21 6.22 4.44 12.46
N GLY A 22 5.98 3.18 12.09
CA GLY A 22 5.34 2.18 12.95
C GLY A 22 3.84 2.39 13.14
N TYR A 23 3.18 3.16 12.28
CA TYR A 23 1.72 3.30 12.35
C TYR A 23 1.01 2.03 11.91
N SER A 24 -0.18 1.80 12.46
CA SER A 24 -1.01 0.67 12.04
C SER A 24 -1.55 0.89 10.63
N VAL A 25 -1.75 -0.19 9.88
CA VAL A 25 -2.38 -0.12 8.54
C VAL A 25 -3.79 0.48 8.64
N ALA A 26 -4.53 0.22 9.72
CA ALA A 26 -5.85 0.78 9.95
C ALA A 26 -5.80 2.31 10.06
N ASP A 27 -4.94 2.84 10.94
CA ASP A 27 -4.76 4.29 11.14
C ASP A 27 -4.37 5.00 9.84
N VAL A 28 -3.39 4.45 9.11
CA VAL A 28 -2.91 5.06 7.86
C VAL A 28 -3.98 4.99 6.77
N SER A 29 -4.74 3.90 6.71
CA SER A 29 -5.82 3.74 5.73
C SER A 29 -6.95 4.75 5.93
N GLU A 30 -7.35 4.98 7.19
CA GLU A 30 -8.39 5.95 7.54
C GLU A 30 -7.92 7.39 7.25
N ARG A 31 -6.69 7.73 7.65
CA ARG A 31 -6.12 9.08 7.44
C ARG A 31 -5.94 9.42 5.96
N LEU A 32 -5.51 8.45 5.15
CA LEU A 32 -5.24 8.66 3.73
C LEU A 32 -6.48 8.44 2.84
N GLY A 33 -7.60 7.98 3.41
CA GLY A 33 -8.81 7.67 2.65
C GLY A 33 -8.62 6.53 1.64
N VAL A 34 -7.73 5.58 1.95
CA VAL A 34 -7.46 4.41 1.10
C VAL A 34 -7.98 3.15 1.76
N SER A 35 -8.27 2.12 0.96
CA SER A 35 -8.65 0.84 1.54
C SER A 35 -7.46 0.21 2.28
N ALA A 36 -7.68 -0.30 3.49
CA ALA A 36 -6.67 -1.05 4.24
C ALA A 36 -6.10 -2.21 3.41
N HIS A 37 -6.92 -2.86 2.59
CA HIS A 37 -6.50 -3.93 1.70
C HIS A 37 -5.45 -3.48 0.66
N SER A 38 -5.65 -2.32 0.03
CA SER A 38 -4.64 -1.74 -0.88
C SER A 38 -3.34 -1.45 -0.17
N LEU A 39 -3.43 -0.92 1.06
CA LEU A 39 -2.26 -0.56 1.85
C LEU A 39 -1.47 -1.80 2.30
N TYR A 40 -2.14 -2.88 2.69
CA TYR A 40 -1.49 -4.18 2.94
C TYR A 40 -0.72 -4.69 1.72
N LYS A 41 -1.32 -4.58 0.51
CA LYS A 41 -0.67 -4.99 -0.74
C LYS A 41 0.61 -4.18 -1.02
N TRP A 42 0.58 -2.87 -0.79
CA TRP A 42 1.76 -2.01 -0.98
C TRP A 42 2.86 -2.30 0.05
N VAL A 43 2.50 -2.48 1.32
CA VAL A 43 3.45 -2.83 2.39
C VAL A 43 4.09 -4.19 2.13
N ARG A 44 3.32 -5.17 1.64
CA ARG A 44 3.86 -6.49 1.24
C ARG A 44 4.78 -6.41 0.03
N SER A 45 4.52 -5.49 -0.89
CA SER A 45 5.37 -5.31 -2.07
C SER A 45 6.77 -4.80 -1.74
N VAL A 46 6.97 -4.07 -0.64
CA VAL A 46 8.29 -3.60 -0.19
C VAL A 46 8.95 -4.50 0.85
N ARG A 47 8.17 -5.24 1.64
CA ARG A 47 8.65 -6.25 2.57
C ARG A 47 8.26 -7.61 2.01
N PRO A 48 9.08 -8.20 1.12
CA PRO A 48 8.83 -9.55 0.66
C PRO A 48 9.06 -10.50 1.84
N ASP A 49 8.02 -10.74 2.65
CA ASP A 49 7.84 -12.09 3.14
C ASP A 49 7.77 -12.99 1.91
N ASN A 50 8.50 -14.10 1.91
CA ASN A 50 8.78 -14.95 0.75
C ASN A 50 7.53 -15.61 0.10
N SER A 51 6.32 -15.15 0.41
CA SER A 51 5.08 -15.65 -0.16
C SER A 51 4.58 -14.69 -1.24
N GLY A 52 5.19 -14.79 -2.42
CA GLY A 52 4.73 -14.09 -3.61
C GLY A 52 3.27 -14.40 -3.90
N HIS A 53 2.45 -13.38 -4.07
CA HIS A 53 1.20 -13.46 -4.83
C HIS A 53 0.92 -12.08 -5.46
N GLN A 54 1.31 -12.01 -6.73
CA GLN A 54 0.59 -11.38 -7.82
C GLN A 54 -0.11 -10.05 -7.50
N ALA A 55 0.53 -8.97 -7.94
CA ALA A 55 -0.20 -7.82 -8.46
C ALA A 55 -0.86 -8.21 -9.79
N GLN A 56 -1.80 -9.16 -9.75
CA GLN A 56 -2.75 -9.36 -10.83
C GLN A 56 -3.88 -8.35 -10.67
N ASP A 57 -4.09 -7.61 -11.75
CA ASP A 57 -5.30 -6.99 -12.23
C ASP A 57 -6.21 -6.28 -11.22
N LEU A 58 -6.35 -4.96 -11.39
CA LEU A 58 -7.66 -4.33 -11.23
C LEU A 58 -7.69 -3.08 -12.14
N LEU A 59 -8.14 -3.34 -13.39
CA LEU A 59 -8.72 -2.44 -14.40
C LEU A 59 -8.01 -1.11 -14.77
#